data_AF-A0A150NBP4-F1
#
_entry.id   AF-A0A150NBP4-F1
#
_cell.length_a   1.000
_cell.length_b   1.000
_cell.length_c   1.000
_cell.angle_alpha   90.00
_cell.angle_beta   90.00
_cell.angle_gamma   90.00
#
_symmetry.space_group_name_H-M   'P 1'
#
loop_
_entity.id
_entity.type
_entity.pdbx_description
1 polymer ?
#
loop_
_entity_poly.entity_id
_entity_poly.type
_entity_poly.pdbx_seq_one_letter_code
_entity_poly.pdbx_strand_id
1 'polypeptide(L)'
;MLLILDYRRPSVLDDFPILKGIEDEDSFEGAENYIHTVIISEKTLEQHMVDRIIEVIEGLVEHKPDCDNNHSFYITKFPDYFGVGTHLIEYIQPILDKMNFDIDLTYITDKHFNYLTQE
;
A
#
# COMPACT_ATOMS: atom_id res chain seq x y z
N MET A 1 -0.17 -8.49 6.82
CA MET A 1 -1.20 -7.46 6.61
C MET A 1 -0.96 -6.81 5.25
N LEU A 2 -2.01 -6.61 4.46
CA LEU A 2 -1.93 -5.86 3.22
C LEU A 2 -2.56 -4.49 3.45
N LEU A 3 -1.85 -3.43 3.08
CA LEU A 3 -2.35 -2.06 3.10
C LEU A 3 -2.37 -1.54 1.66
N ILE A 4 -3.56 -1.29 1.13
CA ILE A 4 -3.76 -0.78 -0.23
C ILE A 4 -3.99 0.73 -0.13
N LEU A 5 -3.13 1.50 -0.77
CA LEU A 5 -3.13 2.97 -0.78
C LEU A 5 -3.53 3.44 -2.18
N ASP A 6 -4.73 4.00 -2.30
CA ASP A 6 -5.24 4.57 -3.56
C ASP A 6 -4.98 6.08 -3.57
N TYR A 7 -3.99 6.52 -4.35
CA TYR A 7 -3.55 7.92 -4.35
C TYR A 7 -4.45 8.85 -5.17
N ARG A 8 -5.28 8.30 -6.07
CA ARG A 8 -6.20 9.08 -6.93
C ARG A 8 -5.50 10.21 -7.69
N ARG A 9 -4.27 9.95 -8.14
CA ARG A 9 -3.47 10.84 -9.01
C ARG A 9 -2.78 10.01 -10.08
N PRO A 10 -2.36 10.66 -11.19
CA PRO A 10 -1.49 10.02 -12.15
C PRO A 10 -0.22 9.50 -11.50
N SER A 11 0.28 8.38 -11.99
CA SER A 11 1.56 7.83 -11.55
C SER A 11 2.70 8.74 -12.02
N VAL A 12 3.79 8.78 -11.25
CA VAL A 12 5.01 9.53 -11.57
C VAL A 12 6.20 8.59 -11.49
N LEU A 13 7.33 8.93 -12.10
CA LEU A 13 8.51 8.05 -12.13
C LEU A 13 9.02 7.69 -10.72
N ASP A 14 8.86 8.60 -9.74
CA ASP A 14 9.20 8.33 -8.34
C ASP A 14 8.43 7.15 -7.73
N ASP A 15 7.26 6.81 -8.27
CA ASP A 15 6.46 5.66 -7.87
C ASP A 15 7.06 4.32 -8.30
N PHE A 16 8.01 4.34 -9.24
CA PHE A 16 8.68 3.17 -9.80
C PHE A 16 10.21 3.31 -9.73
N PRO A 17 10.83 3.15 -8.54
CA PRO A 17 12.28 3.29 -8.38
C PRO A 17 13.12 2.42 -9.32
N ILE A 18 12.59 1.27 -9.77
CA ILE A 18 13.27 0.37 -10.70
C ILE A 18 13.43 0.96 -12.11
N LEU A 19 12.60 1.93 -12.49
CA LEU A 19 12.64 2.60 -13.79
C LEU A 19 13.56 3.83 -13.79
N LYS A 20 14.00 4.30 -12.61
CA LYS A 20 14.91 5.46 -12.51
C LYS A 20 16.22 5.18 -13.23
N GLY A 21 16.56 6.04 -14.19
CA GLY A 21 17.75 5.91 -15.04
C GLY A 21 17.58 4.92 -16.22
N ILE A 22 16.41 4.31 -16.37
CA ILE A 22 16.01 3.54 -17.55
C ILE A 22 15.09 4.42 -18.42
N GLU A 23 14.06 4.98 -17.79
CA GLU A 23 13.15 5.94 -18.40
C GLU A 23 13.68 7.37 -18.25
N ASP A 24 13.35 8.22 -19.22
CA ASP A 24 13.63 9.67 -19.14
C ASP A 24 12.61 10.33 -18.19
N GLU A 25 13.12 11.05 -17.19
CA GLU A 25 12.29 11.71 -16.18
C GLU A 25 11.36 12.76 -16.80
N ASP A 26 11.81 13.40 -17.88
CA ASP A 26 11.06 14.46 -18.57
C ASP A 26 9.94 13.90 -19.49
N SER A 27 9.95 12.59 -19.79
CA SER A 27 8.99 11.96 -20.71
C SER A 27 8.24 10.78 -20.14
N PHE A 28 8.30 10.54 -18.83
CA PHE A 28 7.53 9.46 -18.19
C PHE A 28 6.03 9.69 -18.36
N GLU A 29 5.36 8.79 -19.08
CA GLU A 29 3.90 8.76 -19.21
C GLU A 29 3.34 7.70 -18.26
N GLY A 30 2.80 8.17 -17.13
CA GLY A 30 2.13 7.33 -16.14
C GLY A 30 0.63 7.18 -16.41
N ALA A 31 0.03 6.12 -15.88
CA ALA A 31 -1.42 5.93 -15.89
C ALA A 31 -2.15 7.04 -15.09
N GLU A 32 -3.43 7.31 -15.39
CA GLU A 32 -4.24 8.33 -14.71
C GLU A 32 -4.44 8.08 -13.21
N ASN A 33 -4.35 6.83 -12.75
CA ASN A 33 -4.38 6.49 -11.34
C ASN A 33 -3.17 5.68 -10.89
N TYR A 34 -2.83 5.82 -9.61
CA TYR A 34 -1.78 5.06 -8.95
C TYR A 34 -2.26 4.42 -7.65
N ILE A 35 -2.05 3.11 -7.55
CA ILE A 35 -2.29 2.33 -6.32
C ILE A 35 -0.97 1.75 -5.82
N HIS A 36 -0.64 2.00 -4.56
CA HIS A 36 0.51 1.39 -3.90
C HIS A 36 0.07 0.37 -2.86
N THR A 37 0.66 -0.82 -2.86
CA THR A 37 0.38 -1.83 -1.82
C THR A 37 1.57 -2.03 -0.90
N VAL A 38 1.38 -1.85 0.41
CA VAL A 38 2.38 -2.18 1.42
C VAL A 38 2.09 -3.57 1.99
N ILE A 39 3.02 -4.49 1.79
CA ILE A 39 2.97 -5.86 2.31
C ILE A 39 3.74 -5.89 3.62
N ILE A 40 3.00 -6.04 4.73
CA ILE A 40 3.55 -6.01 6.08
C ILE A 40 3.61 -7.43 6.65
N SER A 41 4.78 -7.82 7.16
CA SER A 41 5.04 -9.17 7.71
C SER A 41 5.95 -9.09 8.94
N GLU A 42 5.86 -10.06 9.85
CA GLU A 42 6.79 -10.15 11.00
C GLU A 42 8.15 -10.74 10.63
N LYS A 43 8.25 -11.35 9.45
CA LYS A 43 9.45 -12.01 8.95
C LYS A 43 9.60 -11.84 7.46
N THR A 44 10.83 -11.99 6.98
CA THR A 44 11.11 -12.14 5.55
C THR A 44 10.31 -13.31 4.99
N LEU A 45 9.64 -13.07 3.87
CA LEU A 45 8.86 -14.08 3.17
C LEU A 45 9.74 -14.76 2.12
N GLU A 46 9.47 -16.04 1.87
CA GLU A 46 10.09 -16.74 0.75
C GLU A 46 9.53 -16.22 -0.58
N GLN A 47 10.35 -16.25 -1.64
CA GLN A 47 9.98 -15.69 -2.94
C GLN A 47 8.65 -16.24 -3.47
N HIS A 48 8.45 -17.56 -3.37
CA HIS A 48 7.21 -18.18 -3.84
C HIS A 48 5.96 -17.69 -3.08
N MET A 49 6.10 -17.22 -1.84
CA MET A 49 4.99 -16.62 -1.09
C MET A 49 4.76 -15.18 -1.54
N VAL A 50 5.85 -14.44 -1.80
CA VAL A 50 5.81 -13.10 -2.36
C VAL A 50 5.09 -13.08 -3.70
N ASP A 51 5.46 -13.98 -4.61
CA ASP A 51 4.86 -14.06 -5.96
C ASP A 51 3.34 -14.30 -5.88
N ARG A 52 2.89 -15.19 -4.97
CA ARG A 52 1.47 -15.44 -4.75
C ARG A 52 0.72 -14.25 -4.15
N ILE A 53 1.37 -13.47 -3.28
CA ILE A 53 0.77 -12.26 -2.72
C ILE A 53 0.63 -11.20 -3.82
N ILE A 54 1.66 -11.04 -4.67
CA ILE A 54 1.64 -10.12 -5.80
C ILE A 54 0.52 -10.50 -6.77
N GLU A 55 0.39 -11.78 -7.13
CA GLU A 55 -0.69 -12.28 -7.99
C GLU A 55 -2.09 -11.91 -7.45
N VAL A 56 -2.29 -12.03 -6.12
CA VAL A 56 -3.55 -11.62 -5.48
C VAL A 56 -3.76 -10.11 -5.56
N ILE A 57 -2.70 -9.31 -5.35
CA ILE A 57 -2.77 -7.84 -5.43
C ILE A 57 -3.13 -7.42 -6.85
N GLU A 58 -2.47 -7.99 -7.85
CA GLU A 58 -2.74 -7.75 -9.28
C GLU A 58 -4.20 -8.07 -9.60
N GLY A 59 -4.71 -9.22 -9.17
CA GLY A 59 -6.12 -9.58 -9.35
C GLY A 59 -7.11 -8.66 -8.62
N LEU A 60 -6.71 -7.98 -7.55
CA LEU A 60 -7.56 -7.00 -6.86
C LEU A 60 -7.62 -5.65 -7.58
N VAL A 61 -6.54 -5.26 -8.27
CA VAL A 61 -6.42 -3.94 -8.90
C VAL A 61 -6.62 -3.99 -10.42
N GLU A 62 -6.58 -5.16 -11.06
CA GLU A 62 -6.67 -5.32 -12.53
C GLU A 62 -7.95 -4.72 -13.15
N HIS A 63 -9.02 -4.60 -12.36
CA HIS A 63 -10.28 -4.04 -12.83
C HIS A 63 -10.35 -2.50 -12.76
N LYS A 64 -9.30 -1.85 -12.23
CA LYS A 64 -9.20 -0.39 -12.22
C LYS A 64 -8.72 0.07 -13.61
N PRO A 65 -9.55 0.78 -14.39
CA PRO A 65 -9.12 1.26 -15.70
C PRO A 65 -8.00 2.30 -15.54
N ASP A 66 -7.03 2.23 -16.44
CA ASP A 66 -5.89 3.15 -16.52
C ASP A 66 -5.24 3.42 -15.15
N CYS A 67 -4.76 2.34 -14.53
CA CYS A 67 -4.19 2.38 -13.21
C CYS A 67 -2.87 1.62 -13.18
N ASP A 68 -1.80 2.33 -12.84
CA ASP A 68 -0.57 1.66 -12.48
C ASP A 68 -0.62 1.22 -11.02
N ASN A 69 0.14 0.18 -10.70
CA ASN A 69 0.32 -0.26 -9.35
C ASN A 69 1.77 -0.66 -9.05
N ASN A 70 2.17 -0.47 -7.80
CA ASN A 70 3.45 -0.97 -7.29
C ASN A 70 3.29 -1.46 -5.85
N HIS A 71 4.30 -2.14 -5.34
CA HIS A 71 4.27 -2.69 -3.99
C HIS A 71 5.60 -2.49 -3.25
N SER A 72 5.49 -2.40 -1.92
CA SER A 72 6.63 -2.35 -1.00
C SER A 72 6.48 -3.40 0.10
N PHE A 73 7.61 -3.82 0.66
CA PHE A 73 7.64 -4.73 1.80
C PHE A 73 8.08 -4.00 3.07
N TYR A 74 7.39 -4.29 4.18
CA TYR A 74 7.76 -3.77 5.49
C TYR A 74 7.76 -4.87 6.54
N ILE A 75 8.92 -5.07 7.19
CA ILE A 75 9.06 -6.08 8.24
C ILE A 75 8.93 -5.41 9.61
N THR A 76 7.92 -5.81 10.36
CA THR A 76 7.71 -5.34 11.74
C THR A 76 6.91 -6.37 12.53
N LYS A 77 7.12 -6.39 13.84
CA LYS A 77 6.28 -7.18 14.75
C LYS A 77 4.87 -6.59 14.74
N PHE A 78 3.86 -7.45 14.66
CA PHE A 78 2.47 -7.05 14.88
C PHE A 78 2.24 -6.78 16.37
N PRO A 79 1.31 -5.89 16.72
CA PRO A 79 0.88 -5.73 18.11
C PRO A 79 0.27 -7.05 18.58
N ASP A 80 0.49 -7.40 19.86
CA ASP A 80 -0.06 -8.63 20.44
C ASP A 80 -1.61 -8.61 20.44
N TYR A 81 -2.21 -7.42 20.31
CA TYR A 81 -3.62 -7.19 20.12
C TYR A 81 -3.85 -6.10 19.08
N PHE A 82 -4.63 -6.42 18.03
CA PHE A 82 -5.21 -5.41 17.15
C PHE A 82 -6.55 -4.97 17.72
N GLY A 83 -6.59 -3.77 18.31
CA GLY A 83 -7.86 -3.11 18.57
C GLY A 83 -8.60 -2.83 17.26
N VAL A 84 -9.93 -2.91 17.28
CA VAL A 84 -10.76 -2.38 16.19
C VAL A 84 -10.77 -0.86 16.23
N GLY A 85 -11.07 -0.23 15.10
CA GLY A 85 -11.21 1.22 15.03
C GLY A 85 -9.88 1.96 14.87
N THR A 86 -9.79 3.14 15.47
CA THR A 86 -8.62 4.02 15.37
C THR A 86 -7.32 3.42 15.89
N HIS A 87 -7.36 2.36 16.70
CA HIS A 87 -6.16 1.64 17.12
C HIS A 87 -5.35 1.03 15.95
N LEU A 88 -6.01 0.69 14.84
CA LEU A 88 -5.31 0.29 13.61
C LEU A 88 -4.49 1.45 13.04
N ILE A 89 -5.00 2.68 13.14
CA ILE A 89 -4.32 3.89 12.65
C ILE A 89 -3.08 4.18 13.49
N GLU A 90 -3.16 4.01 14.81
CA GLU A 90 -2.00 4.15 15.73
C GLU A 90 -0.86 3.19 15.36
N TYR A 91 -1.18 2.00 14.82
CA TYR A 91 -0.20 1.05 14.33
C TYR A 91 0.31 1.35 12.91
N ILE A 92 -0.57 1.80 12.02
CA ILE A 92 -0.25 2.00 10.60
C ILE A 92 0.51 3.32 10.37
N GLN A 93 0.14 4.41 11.03
CA GLN A 93 0.75 5.74 10.79
C GLN A 93 2.29 5.71 10.95
N PRO A 94 2.87 5.14 12.01
CA PRO A 94 4.32 5.09 12.15
C PRO A 94 5.03 4.26 11.07
N ILE A 95 4.33 3.32 10.43
CA ILE A 95 4.84 2.54 9.30
C ILE A 95 4.89 3.43 8.06
N LEU A 96 3.80 4.15 7.77
CA LEU A 96 3.72 5.08 6.64
C LEU A 96 4.78 6.19 6.75
N ASP A 97 4.92 6.79 7.93
CA ASP A 97 5.91 7.83 8.20
C ASP A 97 7.35 7.34 7.93
N LYS A 98 7.69 6.12 8.40
CA LYS A 98 9.01 5.51 8.17
C LYS A 98 9.28 5.16 6.72
N MET A 99 8.23 4.91 5.95
CA MET A 99 8.31 4.65 4.51
C MET A 99 8.24 5.93 3.68
N ASN A 100 8.18 7.11 4.32
CA ASN A 100 8.02 8.42 3.71
C ASN A 100 6.75 8.55 2.85
N PHE A 101 5.66 7.87 3.25
CA PHE A 101 4.35 8.11 2.66
C PHE A 101 3.69 9.30 3.35
N ASP A 102 3.47 10.38 2.59
CA ASP A 102 2.75 11.58 3.04
C ASP A 102 1.23 11.35 2.98
N ILE A 103 0.75 10.51 3.90
CA ILE A 103 -0.67 10.18 4.04
C ILE A 103 -1.12 10.53 5.46
N ASP A 104 -2.04 11.48 5.55
CA ASP A 104 -2.70 11.85 6.80
C ASP A 104 -3.91 10.93 7.04
N LEU A 105 -3.81 10.03 8.01
CA LEU A 105 -4.92 9.14 8.40
C LEU A 105 -5.81 9.74 9.51
N THR A 106 -5.56 10.97 9.98
CA THR A 106 -6.28 11.56 11.14
C THR A 106 -7.76 11.81 10.86
N TYR A 107 -8.18 11.87 9.59
CA TYR A 107 -9.59 11.97 9.22
C TYR A 107 -10.36 10.66 9.45
N ILE A 108 -9.67 9.52 9.58
CA ILE A 108 -10.29 8.21 9.80
C ILE A 108 -10.64 8.07 11.29
N THR A 109 -11.93 8.24 11.58
CA THR A 109 -12.52 8.00 12.91
C THR A 109 -13.16 6.61 13.02
N ASP A 110 -13.48 6.17 14.25
CA ASP A 110 -14.14 4.88 14.53
C ASP A 110 -15.41 4.62 13.69
N LYS A 111 -16.13 5.70 13.30
CA LYS A 111 -17.32 5.59 12.46
C LYS A 111 -17.05 4.93 11.11
N HIS A 112 -15.82 5.05 10.58
CA HIS A 112 -15.41 4.42 9.32
C HIS A 112 -15.21 2.90 9.47
N PHE A 113 -15.11 2.39 10.69
CA PHE A 113 -14.93 0.96 10.98
C PHE A 113 -16.23 0.22 11.30
N ASN A 114 -17.34 0.93 11.48
CA ASN A 114 -18.64 0.38 11.91
C ASN A 114 -19.20 -0.75 11.02
N TYR A 115 -18.68 -0.94 9.81
CA TYR A 115 -19.13 -1.96 8.86
C TYR A 115 -18.02 -2.94 8.44
N LEU A 116 -16.84 -2.88 9.09
CA LEU A 116 -15.68 -3.70 8.74
C LEU A 116 -15.57 -4.99 9.57
N THR A 117 -16.30 -5.09 10.68
CA THR A 117 -16.41 -6.33 11.45
C THR A 117 -17.68 -7.07 11.05
N GLN A 118 -17.55 -8.28 10.50
CA GLN A 118 -18.66 -9.23 10.45
C GLN A 118 -18.72 -9.94 11.81
N GLU A 119 -19.86 -9.82 12.51
CA GLU A 119 -20.20 -10.72 13.62
C GLU A 119 -20.47 -12.15 13.12
#